data_AF-A0AA88YJE1-F1
#
_entry.id   AF-A0AA88YJE1-F1
#
_cell.length_a   1.000
_cell.length_b   1.000
_cell.length_c   1.000
_cell.angle_alpha   90.00
_cell.angle_beta   90.00
_cell.angle_gamma   90.00
#
_symmetry.space_group_name_H-M   'P 1'
#
loop_
_entity.id
_entity.type
_entity.pdbx_description
1 polymer ?
#
loop_
_entity_poly.entity_id
_entity_poly.type
_entity_poly.pdbx_seq_one_letter_code
_entity_poly.pdbx_strand_id
1 'polypeptide(L)'
;MCPKCEEHRDAISKAVGMEQKQEAVRLFSEHLTIVQKEREVYNKSVDDARVEMTDYVRPAGVIPPCSANLTKVHYTMDFSQAVSVPHHARQEGPLYFLVPRKLQLFGIAVEAIFRQFNYVIDEDQTIGENGTGIKGPNGVISMLHHCLQQNGFGEEECIIHCDNCAGK
;
A
#
# COMPACT_ATOMS: atom_id res chain seq x y z
N MET A 1 11.95 -1.65 -1.82
CA MET A 1 13.01 -0.63 -1.96
C MET A 1 12.61 0.22 -3.16
N CYS A 2 12.73 1.55 -3.12
CA CYS A 2 12.33 2.38 -4.27
C CYS A 2 13.14 1.96 -5.52
N PRO A 3 12.51 1.80 -6.71
CA PRO A 3 13.23 1.43 -7.93
C PRO A 3 14.39 2.37 -8.25
N LYS A 4 14.25 3.67 -7.92
CA LYS A 4 15.30 4.66 -8.16
C LYS A 4 16.51 4.46 -7.24
N CYS A 5 16.29 4.05 -5.99
CA CYS A 5 17.36 3.65 -5.08
C CYS A 5 18.13 2.44 -5.63
N GLU A 6 17.43 1.46 -6.22
CA GLU A 6 18.06 0.29 -6.84
C GLU A 6 18.91 0.70 -8.05
N GLU A 7 18.36 1.51 -8.96
CA GLU A 7 19.10 2.06 -10.10
C GLU A 7 20.38 2.80 -9.68
N HIS A 8 20.31 3.63 -8.63
CA HIS A 8 21.47 4.36 -8.13
C HIS A 8 22.51 3.45 -7.48
N ARG A 9 22.10 2.44 -6.71
CA ARG A 9 23.02 1.44 -6.14
C ARG A 9 23.74 0.67 -7.25
N ASP A 10 22.99 0.27 -8.27
CA ASP A 10 23.53 -0.38 -9.46
C ASP A 10 24.54 0.51 -10.20
N ALA A 11 24.23 1.79 -10.37
CA ALA A 11 25.11 2.75 -11.03
C ALA A 11 26.43 2.93 -10.26
N ILE A 12 26.38 3.01 -8.93
CA ILE A 12 27.58 3.08 -8.08
C ILE A 12 28.40 1.79 -8.22
N SER A 13 27.76 0.62 -8.21
CA SER A 13 28.45 -0.66 -8.34
C SER A 13 29.11 -0.85 -9.72
N LYS A 14 28.53 -0.29 -10.77
CA LYS A 14 29.01 -0.41 -12.16
C LYS A 14 30.03 0.68 -12.54
N ALA A 15 30.16 1.75 -11.75
CA ALA A 15 31.10 2.82 -12.03
C ALA A 15 32.56 2.37 -11.86
N VAL A 16 33.39 2.62 -12.87
CA VAL A 16 34.80 2.19 -12.88
C VAL A 16 35.74 3.36 -12.54
N GLY A 17 35.58 4.50 -13.24
CA GLY A 17 36.42 5.68 -13.04
C GLY A 17 36.09 6.47 -11.76
N MET A 18 37.07 7.21 -11.23
CA MET A 18 36.87 8.03 -10.02
C MET A 18 35.80 9.10 -10.22
N GLU A 19 35.80 9.83 -11.34
CA GLU A 19 34.78 10.84 -11.65
C GLU A 19 33.38 10.23 -11.77
N GLN A 20 33.25 9.07 -12.42
CA GLN A 20 31.98 8.36 -12.56
C GLN A 20 31.44 7.90 -11.19
N LYS A 21 32.31 7.40 -10.31
CA LYS A 21 31.93 7.03 -8.94
C LYS A 21 31.48 8.24 -8.14
N GLN A 22 32.23 9.35 -8.24
CA GLN A 22 31.90 10.58 -7.53
C GLN A 22 30.53 11.14 -7.96
N GLU A 23 30.25 11.13 -9.26
CA GLU A 23 28.95 11.57 -9.79
C GLU A 23 27.80 10.63 -9.40
N ALA A 24 28.01 9.31 -9.49
CA ALA A 24 26.99 8.33 -9.08
C ALA A 24 26.63 8.45 -7.59
N VAL A 25 27.64 8.69 -6.73
CA VAL A 25 27.44 8.93 -5.29
C VAL A 25 26.72 10.26 -5.04
N ARG A 26 27.05 11.32 -5.79
CA ARG A 26 26.36 12.63 -5.68
C ARG A 26 24.87 12.47 -5.98
N LEU A 27 24.54 11.87 -7.13
CA LEU A 27 23.15 11.65 -7.54
C LEU A 27 22.37 10.78 -6.53
N PHE A 28 23.00 9.73 -6.00
CA PHE A 28 22.35 8.91 -4.99
C PHE A 28 22.10 9.68 -3.69
N SER A 29 23.05 10.51 -3.26
CA SER A 29 22.92 11.32 -2.04
C SER A 29 21.81 12.38 -2.17
N GLU A 30 21.68 12.98 -3.35
CA GLU A 30 20.58 13.90 -3.68
C GLU A 30 19.24 13.18 -3.61
N HIS A 31 19.14 11.98 -4.18
CA HIS A 31 17.94 11.16 -4.09
C HIS A 31 17.60 10.77 -2.64
N LEU A 32 18.59 10.37 -1.84
CA LEU A 32 18.38 10.04 -0.42
C LEU A 32 17.84 11.23 0.38
N THR A 33 18.25 12.46 0.04
CA THR A 33 17.72 13.68 0.67
C THR A 33 16.23 13.86 0.38
N ILE A 34 15.77 13.50 -0.83
CA ILE A 34 14.35 13.55 -1.20
C ILE A 34 13.58 12.47 -0.43
N VAL A 35 14.06 11.22 -0.46
CA VAL A 35 13.43 10.08 0.24
C VAL A 35 13.30 10.36 1.74
N GLN A 36 14.31 10.99 2.34
CA GLN A 36 14.28 11.38 3.75
C GLN A 36 13.16 12.40 4.03
N LYS A 37 13.02 13.43 3.19
CA LYS A 37 11.93 14.42 3.32
C LYS A 37 10.55 13.79 3.15
N GLU A 38 10.39 12.90 2.17
CA GLU A 38 9.13 12.16 1.98
C GLU A 38 8.80 11.31 3.21
N ARG A 39 9.81 10.65 3.80
CA ARG A 39 9.64 9.86 5.01
C ARG A 39 9.24 10.71 6.20
N GLU A 40 9.79 11.92 6.33
CA GLU A 40 9.41 12.87 7.37
C GLU A 40 7.95 13.31 7.23
N VAL A 41 7.48 13.58 6.00
CA VAL A 41 6.08 13.91 5.73
C VAL A 41 5.15 12.75 6.10
N TYR A 42 5.51 11.52 5.72
CA TYR A 42 4.76 10.32 6.10
C TYR A 42 4.68 10.16 7.63
N ASN A 43 5.83 10.19 8.32
CA ASN A 43 5.88 10.01 9.76
C ASN A 43 5.07 11.09 10.48
N LYS A 44 5.19 12.35 10.04
CA LYS A 44 4.41 13.46 10.58
C LYS A 44 2.91 13.22 10.41
N SER A 45 2.47 12.77 9.23
CA SER A 45 1.06 12.47 8.96
C SER A 45 0.52 11.37 9.88
N VAL A 46 1.32 10.34 10.15
CA VAL A 46 0.97 9.26 11.08
C VAL A 46 0.86 9.78 12.52
N ASP A 47 1.82 10.60 12.96
CA ASP A 47 1.80 11.17 14.31
C ASP A 47 0.60 12.12 14.50
N ASP A 48 0.34 12.97 13.51
CA ASP A 48 -0.82 13.85 13.46
C ASP A 48 -2.14 13.06 13.55
N ALA A 49 -2.26 11.95 12.81
CA ALA A 49 -3.44 11.08 12.84
C ALA A 49 -3.62 10.40 14.20
N ARG A 50 -2.53 9.93 14.81
CA ARG A 50 -2.55 9.32 16.15
C ARG A 50 -3.03 10.31 17.20
N VAL A 51 -2.51 11.54 17.16
CA VAL A 51 -2.94 12.60 18.09
C VAL A 51 -4.43 12.89 17.93
N GLU A 52 -4.92 13.04 16.69
CA GLU A 52 -6.34 13.31 16.43
C GLU A 52 -7.25 12.16 16.89
N MET A 53 -6.81 10.91 16.74
CA MET A 53 -7.63 9.73 17.01
C MET A 53 -7.38 9.07 18.38
N THR A 54 -6.52 9.62 19.24
CA THR A 54 -6.09 8.98 20.51
C THR A 54 -7.28 8.61 21.41
N ASP A 55 -8.24 9.52 21.56
CA ASP A 55 -9.44 9.31 22.39
C ASP A 55 -10.71 9.08 21.56
N TYR A 56 -10.57 8.92 20.24
CA TYR A 56 -11.71 8.76 19.36
C TYR A 56 -12.29 7.34 19.47
N VAL A 57 -13.50 7.25 19.99
CA VAL A 57 -14.25 5.99 20.05
C VAL A 57 -15.19 5.93 18.85
N ARG A 58 -14.86 5.07 17.89
CA ARG A 58 -15.69 4.85 16.69
C ARG A 58 -17.07 4.30 17.07
N PRO A 59 -18.18 4.97 16.70
CA PRO A 59 -19.52 4.42 16.84
C PRO A 59 -19.68 3.05 16.16
N ALA A 60 -20.60 2.24 16.69
CA ALA A 60 -20.94 0.96 16.10
C ALA A 60 -21.71 1.14 14.78
N GLY A 61 -21.48 0.23 13.83
CA GLY A 61 -22.15 0.23 12.53
C GLY A 61 -21.45 1.10 11.48
N VAL A 62 -22.21 1.41 10.42
CA VAL A 62 -21.78 2.26 9.32
C VAL A 62 -21.92 3.71 9.74
N ILE A 63 -20.82 4.47 9.62
CA ILE A 63 -20.78 5.89 9.98
C ILE A 63 -21.04 6.72 8.71
N PRO A 64 -21.97 7.68 8.73
CA PRO A 64 -22.16 8.57 7.60
C PRO A 64 -20.87 9.33 7.25
N PRO A 65 -20.51 9.50 5.97
CA PRO A 65 -19.37 10.32 5.57
C PRO A 65 -19.51 11.75 6.10
N CYS A 66 -18.39 12.40 6.43
CA CYS A 66 -18.34 13.79 6.91
C CYS A 66 -19.29 14.06 8.10
N SER A 67 -19.36 13.12 9.05
CA SER A 67 -20.17 13.24 10.27
C SER A 67 -19.35 13.40 11.55
N ALA A 68 -18.03 13.31 11.42
CA ALA A 68 -17.08 13.55 12.49
C ALA A 68 -16.09 14.64 12.05
N ASN A 69 -15.74 15.53 12.96
CA ASN A 69 -14.77 16.62 12.73
C ASN A 69 -13.33 16.07 12.78
N LEU A 70 -13.04 15.07 11.95
CA LEU A 70 -11.72 14.47 11.78
C LEU A 70 -11.18 14.89 10.41
N THR A 71 -9.91 15.29 10.38
CA THR A 71 -9.27 15.85 9.18
C THR A 71 -7.92 15.21 8.88
N LYS A 72 -7.37 14.48 9.84
CA LYS A 72 -6.03 13.92 9.78
C LYS A 72 -6.03 12.40 9.77
N VAL A 73 -7.19 11.76 9.56
CA VAL A 73 -7.26 10.29 9.44
C VAL A 73 -6.34 9.84 8.32
N HIS A 74 -5.41 8.95 8.67
CA HIS A 74 -4.33 8.55 7.78
C HIS A 74 -4.49 7.08 7.38
N TYR A 75 -4.60 6.88 6.07
CA TYR A 75 -4.73 5.58 5.44
C TYR A 75 -3.48 5.24 4.65
N THR A 76 -3.05 3.99 4.76
CA THR A 76 -2.08 3.39 3.85
C THR A 76 -2.72 2.24 3.10
N MET A 77 -2.32 2.03 1.85
CA MET A 77 -2.85 0.91 1.07
C MET A 77 -1.82 0.33 0.11
N ASP A 78 -1.88 -0.99 -0.07
CA ASP A 78 -1.01 -1.71 -1.00
C ASP A 78 -1.60 -3.08 -1.38
N PHE A 79 -1.15 -3.60 -2.52
CA PHE A 79 -1.35 -4.98 -2.92
C PHE A 79 -0.18 -5.86 -2.45
N SER A 80 -0.48 -7.04 -1.93
CA SER A 80 0.56 -8.04 -1.68
C SER A 80 1.22 -8.50 -2.99
N GLN A 81 2.54 -8.71 -2.94
CA GLN A 81 3.37 -8.98 -4.11
C GLN A 81 3.24 -10.41 -4.67
N ALA A 82 2.66 -11.36 -3.93
CA ALA A 82 2.20 -12.66 -4.43
C ALA A 82 1.59 -13.44 -3.26
N VAL A 83 0.30 -13.80 -3.36
CA VAL A 83 -0.34 -14.67 -2.36
C VAL A 83 -0.81 -15.93 -3.07
N SER A 84 -0.47 -17.09 -2.53
CA SER A 84 -0.99 -18.35 -3.01
C SER A 84 -1.24 -19.31 -1.86
N VAL A 85 -2.32 -20.07 -1.96
CA VAL A 85 -2.75 -21.01 -0.92
C VAL A 85 -2.97 -22.41 -1.50
N PRO A 86 -2.95 -23.46 -0.66
CA PRO A 86 -3.41 -24.77 -1.08
C PRO A 86 -4.87 -24.73 -1.55
N HIS A 87 -5.23 -25.56 -2.52
CA HIS A 87 -6.63 -25.69 -2.97
C HIS A 87 -7.51 -26.36 -1.92
N HIS A 88 -6.92 -27.14 -1.01
CA HIS A 88 -7.62 -27.85 0.04
C HIS A 88 -6.81 -27.87 1.35
N ALA A 89 -7.48 -27.70 2.49
CA ALA A 89 -6.81 -27.63 3.80
C ALA A 89 -6.06 -28.93 4.19
N ARG A 90 -6.49 -30.07 3.64
CA ARG A 90 -5.84 -31.39 3.84
C ARG A 90 -4.97 -31.81 2.67
N GLN A 91 -4.47 -30.86 1.87
CA GLN A 91 -3.61 -31.19 0.74
C GLN A 91 -2.29 -31.77 1.28
N GLU A 92 -2.11 -33.09 1.11
CA GLU A 92 -0.89 -33.81 1.48
C GLU A 92 0.22 -33.46 0.46
N GLY A 93 0.83 -32.30 0.67
CA GLY A 93 1.98 -31.84 -0.08
C GLY A 93 1.74 -31.54 -1.58
N PRO A 94 2.83 -31.30 -2.34
CA PRO A 94 2.77 -30.85 -3.74
C PRO A 94 2.24 -31.88 -4.75
N LEU A 95 1.77 -33.05 -4.30
CA LEU A 95 1.53 -34.23 -5.15
C LEU A 95 0.26 -34.16 -6.01
N TYR A 96 -0.73 -33.35 -5.64
CA TYR A 96 -2.07 -33.39 -6.26
C TYR A 96 -2.40 -32.23 -7.22
N PHE A 97 -1.64 -31.13 -7.19
CA PHE A 97 -1.77 -30.01 -8.14
C PHE A 97 -0.39 -29.42 -8.44
N LEU A 98 -0.10 -29.18 -9.73
CA LEU A 98 1.18 -28.62 -10.15
C LEU A 98 1.37 -27.15 -9.74
N VAL A 99 0.30 -26.41 -9.39
CA VAL A 99 0.35 -24.98 -9.02
C VAL A 99 -0.62 -24.66 -7.87
N PRO A 100 -0.18 -23.94 -6.82
CA PRO A 100 -1.05 -23.41 -5.76
C PRO A 100 -2.10 -22.41 -6.28
N ARG A 101 -3.25 -22.29 -5.59
CA ARG A 101 -4.31 -21.33 -5.92
C ARG A 101 -3.79 -19.92 -5.72
N LYS A 102 -3.86 -19.07 -6.74
CA LYS A 102 -3.38 -17.68 -6.63
C LYS A 102 -4.49 -16.82 -6.05
N LEU A 103 -4.13 -15.95 -5.13
CA LEU A 103 -5.03 -14.96 -4.55
C LEU A 103 -4.42 -13.58 -4.69
N GLN A 104 -5.26 -12.57 -4.70
CA GLN A 104 -4.86 -11.18 -4.60
C GLN A 104 -5.31 -10.67 -3.24
N LEU A 105 -4.38 -10.01 -2.54
CA LEU A 105 -4.65 -9.43 -1.23
C LEU A 105 -4.42 -7.93 -1.35
N PHE A 106 -5.45 -7.15 -1.09
CA PHE A 106 -5.38 -5.70 -1.03
C PHE A 106 -5.65 -5.25 0.41
N GLY A 107 -4.66 -4.59 1.00
CA GLY A 107 -4.72 -4.10 2.36
C GLY A 107 -4.96 -2.60 2.40
N ILE A 108 -5.84 -2.15 3.28
CA ILE A 108 -5.98 -0.74 3.67
C ILE A 108 -5.78 -0.69 5.18
N ALA A 109 -4.72 -0.01 5.62
CA ALA A 109 -4.43 0.19 7.04
C ALA A 109 -4.77 1.61 7.48
N VAL A 110 -5.22 1.73 8.73
CA VAL A 110 -5.43 2.97 9.45
C VAL A 110 -4.31 3.08 10.48
N GLU A 111 -3.31 3.91 10.18
CA GLU A 111 -2.04 3.96 10.93
C GLU A 111 -2.23 4.44 12.36
N ALA A 112 -3.25 5.27 12.60
CA ALA A 112 -3.54 5.86 13.90
C ALA A 112 -3.97 4.82 14.95
N ILE A 113 -4.69 3.76 14.53
CA ILE A 113 -5.30 2.77 15.44
C ILE A 113 -4.81 1.34 15.19
N PHE A 114 -3.76 1.17 14.39
CA PHE A 114 -3.18 -0.14 14.04
C PHE A 114 -4.21 -1.14 13.52
N ARG A 115 -5.16 -0.69 12.68
CA ARG A 115 -6.20 -1.54 12.09
C ARG A 115 -5.95 -1.70 10.61
N GLN A 116 -6.09 -2.91 10.09
CA GLN A 116 -5.99 -3.21 8.67
C GLN A 116 -7.21 -3.97 8.17
N PHE A 117 -7.78 -3.49 7.06
CA PHE A 117 -8.83 -4.14 6.31
C PHE A 117 -8.22 -4.85 5.11
N ASN A 118 -8.57 -6.11 4.91
CA ASN A 118 -8.02 -6.93 3.86
C ASN A 118 -9.12 -7.40 2.92
N TYR A 119 -8.99 -7.08 1.64
CA TYR A 119 -9.78 -7.67 0.57
C TYR A 119 -9.03 -8.87 0.03
N VAL A 120 -9.65 -10.04 0.14
CA VAL A 120 -9.14 -11.29 -0.43
C VAL A 120 -9.90 -11.54 -1.72
N ILE A 121 -9.19 -11.47 -2.84
CA ILE A 121 -9.76 -11.68 -4.17
C ILE A 121 -9.20 -12.97 -4.72
N ASP A 122 -10.10 -13.83 -5.18
CA ASP A 122 -9.76 -15.12 -5.74
C ASP A 122 -9.20 -15.04 -7.17
N GLU A 123 -8.56 -16.09 -7.66
CA GLU A 123 -7.99 -16.13 -9.02
C GLU A 123 -9.03 -16.00 -10.12
N ASP A 124 -10.25 -16.48 -9.88
CA ASP A 124 -11.37 -16.43 -10.84
C ASP A 124 -12.17 -15.11 -10.75
N GLN A 125 -11.94 -14.31 -9.69
CA GLN A 125 -12.58 -13.02 -9.49
C GLN A 125 -11.77 -11.92 -10.19
N THR A 126 -12.06 -11.72 -11.47
CA THR A 126 -11.46 -10.65 -12.29
C THR A 126 -12.53 -9.66 -12.75
N ILE A 127 -12.13 -8.42 -13.00
CA ILE A 127 -13.03 -7.35 -13.46
C ILE A 127 -13.24 -7.40 -15.00
N GLY A 128 -12.62 -8.36 -15.72
CA GLY A 128 -12.90 -8.62 -17.14
C GLY A 128 -12.40 -7.55 -18.13
N GLU A 129 -12.68 -7.73 -19.43
CA GLU A 129 -12.09 -6.91 -20.51
C GLU A 129 -12.51 -5.43 -20.52
N ASN A 130 -11.52 -4.53 -20.65
CA ASN A 130 -11.53 -3.07 -20.39
C ASN A 130 -11.52 -2.63 -18.90
N GLY A 131 -11.28 -3.58 -18.01
CA GLY A 131 -10.87 -3.38 -16.62
C GLY A 131 -9.96 -4.52 -16.16
N THR A 132 -9.06 -4.99 -17.02
CA THR A 132 -8.50 -6.35 -16.91
C THR A 132 -7.55 -6.52 -15.71
N GLY A 133 -8.15 -6.98 -14.61
CA GLY A 133 -7.50 -7.38 -13.35
C GLY A 133 -7.90 -6.46 -12.20
N ILE A 134 -8.21 -7.03 -11.02
CA ILE A 134 -8.58 -6.24 -9.83
C ILE A 134 -7.45 -5.31 -9.34
N LYS A 135 -6.20 -5.54 -9.78
CA LYS A 135 -5.05 -4.64 -9.53
C LYS A 135 -5.09 -3.34 -10.32
N GLY A 136 -6.04 -3.17 -11.24
CA GLY A 136 -6.18 -1.93 -12.00
C GLY A 136 -6.70 -0.76 -11.15
N PRO A 137 -6.57 0.48 -11.63
CA PRO A 137 -7.02 1.68 -10.92
C PRO A 137 -8.48 1.61 -10.48
N ASN A 138 -9.37 1.10 -11.34
CA ASN A 138 -10.80 0.96 -11.03
C ASN A 138 -11.06 0.00 -9.87
N GLY A 139 -10.29 -1.09 -9.77
CA GLY A 139 -10.39 -2.04 -8.66
C GLY A 139 -9.94 -1.40 -7.35
N VAL A 140 -8.78 -0.72 -7.37
CA VAL A 140 -8.26 0.03 -6.21
C VAL A 140 -9.27 1.08 -5.73
N ILE A 141 -9.76 1.93 -6.63
CA ILE A 141 -10.73 2.99 -6.30
C ILE A 141 -12.00 2.38 -5.72
N SER A 142 -12.51 1.29 -6.31
CA SER A 142 -13.73 0.63 -5.84
C SER A 142 -13.57 0.04 -4.42
N MET A 143 -12.45 -0.62 -4.15
CA MET A 143 -12.15 -1.18 -2.81
C MET A 143 -11.91 -0.08 -1.77
N LEU A 144 -11.22 1.00 -2.15
CA LEU A 144 -11.01 2.14 -1.28
C LEU A 144 -12.33 2.86 -0.97
N HIS A 145 -13.15 3.13 -1.97
CA HIS A 145 -14.47 3.74 -1.79
C HIS A 145 -15.36 2.89 -0.88
N HIS A 146 -15.42 1.58 -1.12
CA HIS A 146 -16.14 0.65 -0.25
C HIS A 146 -15.59 0.68 1.19
N CYS A 147 -14.27 0.70 1.35
CA CYS A 147 -13.65 0.75 2.67
C CYS A 147 -14.04 2.01 3.44
N LEU A 148 -13.94 3.18 2.80
CA LEU A 148 -14.29 4.45 3.42
C LEU A 148 -15.78 4.49 3.77
N GLN A 149 -16.65 3.98 2.90
CA GLN A 149 -18.09 3.94 3.14
C GLN A 149 -18.49 3.02 4.29
N GLN A 150 -17.86 1.85 4.43
CA GLN A 150 -18.27 0.86 5.44
C GLN A 150 -17.49 1.00 6.76
N ASN A 151 -16.21 1.33 6.65
CA ASN A 151 -15.25 1.26 7.76
C ASN A 151 -14.66 2.63 8.15
N GLY A 152 -14.97 3.69 7.40
CA GLY A 152 -14.55 5.06 7.72
C GLY A 152 -15.03 5.51 9.10
N PHE A 153 -14.51 6.64 9.54
CA PHE A 153 -14.74 7.25 10.85
C PHE A 153 -15.66 8.48 10.76
N GLY A 154 -16.18 8.76 9.57
CA GLY A 154 -16.98 9.95 9.29
C GLY A 154 -16.14 11.19 9.06
N GLU A 155 -14.86 11.02 8.75
CA GLU A 155 -13.91 12.10 8.50
C GLU A 155 -14.36 13.01 7.35
N GLU A 156 -14.01 14.29 7.48
CA GLU A 156 -14.22 15.31 6.45
C GLU A 156 -13.05 15.32 5.46
N GLU A 157 -11.83 15.13 5.99
CA GLU A 157 -10.60 15.04 5.22
C GLU A 157 -9.79 13.81 5.66
N CYS A 158 -9.05 13.23 4.73
CA CYS A 158 -8.13 12.14 5.02
C CYS A 158 -6.85 12.27 4.21
N ILE A 159 -5.79 11.66 4.72
CA ILE A 159 -4.49 11.57 4.08
C ILE A 159 -4.30 10.13 3.64
N ILE A 160 -4.07 9.91 2.34
CA ILE A 160 -3.86 8.58 1.79
C ILE A 160 -2.44 8.49 1.25
N HIS A 161 -1.64 7.56 1.80
CA HIS A 161 -0.34 7.19 1.25
C HIS A 161 -0.44 5.83 0.58
N CYS A 162 -0.02 5.75 -0.66
CA CYS A 162 0.07 4.51 -1.43
C CYS A 162 1.47 4.36 -2.02
N ASP A 163 1.90 3.12 -2.24
CA ASP A 163 3.15 2.88 -2.96
C ASP A 163 2.95 3.22 -4.44
N ASN A 164 3.81 4.09 -4.97
CA ASN A 164 3.83 4.49 -6.38
C ASN A 164 4.61 3.50 -7.24
N CYS A 165 4.55 2.21 -6.92
CA CYS A 165 5.09 1.17 -7.79
C CYS A 165 4.26 1.12 -9.08
N ALA A 166 4.65 1.94 -10.06
CA ALA A 166 4.27 1.74 -11.44
C ALA A 166 4.74 0.33 -11.81
N GLY A 167 3.81 -0.59 -12.02
CA GLY A 167 4.13 -1.91 -12.57
C GLY A 167 4.86 -1.71 -13.89
N LYS A 168 6.19 -1.81 -13.85
CA LYS A 168 7.05 -1.84 -15.03
C LYS A 168 7.02 -3.24 -15.62
#